data_AF-A0A9P8YC56-F1
#
_entry.id   AF-A0A9P8YC56-F1
#
_cell.length_a   1.000
_cell.length_b   1.000
_cell.length_c   1.000
_cell.angle_alpha   90.00
_cell.angle_beta   90.00
_cell.angle_gamma   90.00
#
_symmetry.space_group_name_H-M   'P 1'
#
loop_
_entity.id
_entity.type
_entity.pdbx_description
1 polymer ?
#
loop_
_entity_poly.entity_id
_entity_poly.type
_entity_poly.pdbx_seq_one_letter_code
_entity_poly.pdbx_strand_id
1 'polypeptide(L)'
;MSSTQAIFSRGTDEQAMNQKLQSLLAGAGQGGRWTLISSGQGLERSFKFKTFAKTWDFMTAVSLQCKIKNHHPEWSNVYNTTYIRWTTHEPKGLSDKDIELAAICDQLARDFGEQATPPSQLPAAGDDKVSSSTTGPTEAESGQDAISCQIRGLADRVASGAGADCCVPTKNRNQ
;
A
#
# COMPACT_ATOMS: atom_id res chain seq x y z
N MET A 1 9.83 -19.25 -22.63
CA MET A 1 9.10 -18.77 -21.45
C MET A 1 7.99 -17.87 -21.96
N SER A 2 6.72 -18.16 -21.61
CA SER A 2 5.59 -17.33 -22.06
C SER A 2 5.73 -15.94 -21.43
N SER A 3 5.74 -14.88 -22.25
CA SER A 3 5.76 -13.50 -21.76
C SER A 3 4.38 -13.17 -21.21
N THR A 4 4.28 -12.81 -19.93
CA THR A 4 3.03 -12.34 -19.34
C THR A 4 2.58 -11.06 -20.05
N GLN A 5 1.37 -11.06 -20.60
CA GLN A 5 0.77 -9.91 -21.29
C GLN A 5 -0.21 -9.18 -20.36
N ALA A 6 -0.27 -7.86 -20.46
CA ALA A 6 -1.22 -7.04 -19.71
C ALA A 6 -2.66 -7.31 -20.17
N ILE A 7 -3.58 -7.38 -19.22
CA ILE A 7 -5.03 -7.50 -19.44
C ILE A 7 -5.68 -6.28 -18.82
N PHE A 8 -6.25 -5.42 -19.66
CA PHE A 8 -6.88 -4.18 -19.24
C PHE A 8 -8.34 -4.36 -18.82
N SER A 9 -8.77 -3.51 -17.89
CA SER A 9 -10.15 -3.39 -17.46
C SER A 9 -11.00 -2.79 -18.58
N ARG A 10 -12.27 -3.19 -18.65
CA ARG A 10 -13.22 -2.69 -19.65
C ARG A 10 -13.34 -1.17 -19.58
N GLY A 11 -13.20 -0.52 -20.74
CA GLY A 11 -13.31 0.94 -20.86
C GLY A 11 -11.97 1.68 -20.77
N THR A 12 -10.88 0.96 -20.54
CA THR A 12 -9.52 1.51 -20.58
C THR A 12 -9.07 1.70 -22.04
N ASP A 13 -8.38 2.80 -22.34
CA ASP A 13 -7.69 2.97 -23.62
C ASP A 13 -6.40 2.14 -23.62
N GLU A 14 -6.50 0.90 -24.08
CA GLU A 14 -5.40 -0.06 -24.05
C GLU A 14 -4.17 0.41 -24.83
N GLN A 15 -4.35 1.12 -25.95
CA GLN A 15 -3.22 1.58 -26.76
C GLN A 15 -2.44 2.66 -26.03
N ALA A 16 -3.13 3.68 -25.53
CA ALA A 16 -2.51 4.77 -24.78
C ALA A 16 -1.88 4.25 -23.48
N MET A 17 -2.56 3.34 -22.78
CA MET A 17 -2.06 2.80 -21.51
C MET A 17 -0.91 1.83 -21.70
N ASN A 18 -0.89 1.02 -22.75
CA ASN A 18 0.21 0.11 -22.99
C ASN A 18 1.53 0.89 -23.19
N GLN A 19 1.51 2.02 -23.89
CA GLN A 19 2.71 2.85 -24.04
C GLN A 19 3.26 3.34 -22.68
N LYS A 20 2.39 3.83 -21.80
CA LYS A 20 2.78 4.27 -20.45
C LYS A 20 3.26 3.09 -19.61
N LEU A 21 2.54 1.97 -19.66
CA LEU A 21 2.88 0.74 -18.97
C LEU A 21 4.30 0.26 -19.31
N GLN A 22 4.68 0.26 -20.60
CA GLN A 22 6.02 -0.18 -21.00
C GLN A 22 7.14 0.64 -20.34
N SER A 23 6.94 1.91 -20.02
CA SER A 23 7.94 2.72 -19.31
C SER A 23 8.14 2.30 -17.84
N LEU A 24 7.13 1.67 -17.23
CA LEU A 24 7.15 1.24 -15.84
C LEU A 24 7.73 -0.17 -15.67
N LEU A 25 7.62 -1.02 -16.70
CA LEU A 25 7.97 -2.43 -16.61
C LEU A 25 9.48 -2.68 -16.60
N ALA A 26 9.89 -3.61 -15.74
CA ALA A 26 11.23 -4.15 -15.71
C ALA A 26 11.57 -4.86 -17.04
N GLY A 27 12.77 -4.59 -17.58
CA GLY A 27 13.25 -5.22 -18.81
C GLY A 27 12.75 -4.60 -20.12
N ALA A 28 11.86 -3.60 -20.09
CA ALA A 28 11.38 -2.90 -21.28
C ALA A 28 12.41 -1.90 -21.90
N GLY A 29 13.69 -2.01 -21.55
CA GLY A 29 14.77 -1.13 -22.03
C GLY A 29 14.80 0.29 -21.45
N GLN A 30 13.75 0.71 -20.72
CA GLN A 30 13.61 2.07 -20.18
C GLN A 30 13.88 2.20 -18.67
N GLY A 31 14.37 1.14 -18.01
CA GLY A 31 14.76 1.18 -16.59
C GLY A 31 13.59 1.13 -15.58
N GLY A 32 12.40 0.76 -16.03
CA GLY A 32 11.27 0.46 -15.16
C GLY A 32 11.59 -0.66 -14.15
N ARG A 33 10.82 -0.72 -13.06
CA ARG A 33 11.01 -1.73 -11.99
C ARG A 33 9.71 -2.39 -11.53
N TRP A 34 8.60 -2.10 -12.21
CA TRP A 34 7.34 -2.80 -11.97
C TRP A 34 7.32 -4.11 -12.74
N THR A 35 6.58 -5.08 -12.23
CA THR A 35 6.33 -6.35 -12.91
C THR A 35 4.84 -6.57 -13.06
N LEU A 36 4.43 -7.15 -14.18
CA LEU A 36 3.06 -7.67 -14.32
C LEU A 36 2.88 -8.86 -13.39
N ILE A 37 1.76 -8.91 -12.69
CA ILE A 37 1.35 -10.11 -11.96
C ILE A 37 1.09 -11.24 -12.96
N SER A 38 1.14 -12.50 -12.52
CA SER A 38 1.00 -13.68 -13.40
C SER A 38 -0.29 -13.69 -14.24
N SER A 39 -1.39 -13.12 -13.74
CA SER A 39 -2.65 -13.01 -14.48
C SER A 39 -2.65 -11.89 -15.54
N GLY A 40 -1.66 -10.99 -15.54
CA GLY A 40 -1.61 -9.82 -16.40
C GLY A 40 -2.55 -8.68 -15.97
N GLN A 41 -3.34 -8.86 -14.92
CA GLN A 41 -4.41 -7.93 -14.51
C GLN A 41 -3.97 -6.87 -13.49
N GLY A 42 -2.67 -6.78 -13.20
CA GLY A 42 -2.13 -5.89 -12.17
C GLY A 42 -0.63 -5.69 -12.29
N LEU A 43 -0.13 -4.72 -11.55
CA LEU A 43 1.29 -4.38 -11.44
C LEU A 43 1.75 -4.53 -10.00
N GLU A 44 2.95 -5.03 -9.79
CA GLU A 44 3.54 -5.14 -8.46
C GLU A 44 5.00 -4.69 -8.42
N ARG A 45 5.41 -4.16 -7.27
CA ARG A 45 6.78 -3.74 -6.97
C ARG A 45 7.01 -3.64 -5.47
N SER A 46 8.23 -3.94 -5.04
CA SER A 46 8.71 -3.64 -3.69
C SER A 46 9.57 -2.37 -3.67
N PHE A 47 9.37 -1.57 -2.62
CA PHE A 47 10.12 -0.35 -2.31
C PHE A 47 10.86 -0.52 -0.99
N LYS A 48 12.12 -0.09 -0.94
CA LYS A 48 12.96 -0.21 0.26
C LYS A 48 13.57 1.13 0.65
N PHE A 49 13.52 1.46 1.93
CA PHE A 49 14.06 2.71 2.45
C PHE A 49 15.06 2.46 3.57
N LYS A 50 15.70 3.52 4.06
CA LYS A 50 16.72 3.41 5.12
C LYS A 50 16.14 2.94 6.46
N THR A 51 14.90 3.33 6.79
CA THR A 51 14.28 3.07 8.08
C THR A 51 12.78 2.82 7.93
N PHE A 52 12.16 2.25 8.97
CA PHE A 52 10.70 2.12 9.06
C PHE A 52 10.01 3.49 8.93
N ALA A 53 10.49 4.51 9.64
CA ALA A 53 9.91 5.86 9.59
C ALA A 53 9.89 6.42 8.15
N LYS A 54 10.99 6.28 7.39
CA LYS A 54 11.02 6.72 5.99
C LYS A 54 10.07 5.94 5.09
N THR A 55 9.92 4.64 5.34
CA THR A 55 8.95 3.81 4.61
C THR A 55 7.53 4.27 4.90
N TRP A 56 7.24 4.61 6.16
CA TRP A 56 5.93 5.10 6.58
C TRP A 56 5.61 6.49 6.03
N ASP A 57 6.59 7.39 5.94
CA ASP A 57 6.45 8.70 5.28
C ASP A 57 6.01 8.53 3.81
N PHE A 58 6.70 7.64 3.08
CA PHE A 58 6.35 7.27 1.71
C PHE A 58 4.93 6.69 1.61
N MET A 59 4.59 5.71 2.46
CA MET A 59 3.25 5.11 2.48
C MET A 59 2.16 6.15 2.78
N THR A 60 2.44 7.10 3.66
CA THR A 60 1.52 8.21 3.98
C THR A 60 1.31 9.11 2.76
N ALA A 61 2.36 9.43 2.01
CA ALA A 61 2.22 10.19 0.77
C ALA A 61 1.41 9.41 -0.29
N VAL A 62 1.66 8.11 -0.45
CA VAL A 62 0.88 7.24 -1.35
C VAL A 62 -0.59 7.20 -0.95
N SER A 63 -0.91 7.09 0.35
CA SER A 63 -2.30 7.03 0.82
C SER A 63 -3.09 8.31 0.51
N LEU A 64 -2.45 9.48 0.55
CA LEU A 64 -3.07 10.75 0.11
C LEU A 64 -3.41 10.73 -1.38
N GLN A 65 -2.54 10.15 -2.20
CA GLN A 65 -2.79 10.00 -3.64
C GLN A 65 -3.92 8.99 -3.92
N CYS A 66 -3.99 7.90 -3.15
CA CYS A 66 -5.09 6.94 -3.19
C CYS A 66 -6.44 7.63 -2.95
N LYS A 67 -6.50 8.50 -1.94
CA LYS A 67 -7.69 9.28 -1.61
C LYS A 67 -8.11 10.23 -2.74
N ILE A 68 -7.15 10.93 -3.36
CA ILE A 68 -7.42 11.86 -4.47
C ILE A 68 -7.95 11.10 -5.70
N LYS A 69 -7.37 9.94 -6.02
CA LYS A 69 -7.74 9.13 -7.19
C LYS A 69 -8.91 8.18 -6.93
N ASN A 70 -9.35 8.08 -5.68
CA ASN A 70 -10.33 7.11 -5.21
C ASN A 70 -10.01 5.70 -5.73
N HIS A 71 -8.78 5.25 -5.43
CA HIS A 71 -8.23 3.96 -5.85
C HIS A 71 -7.16 3.51 -4.86
N HIS A 72 -7.23 2.27 -4.41
CA HIS A 72 -6.42 1.80 -3.27
C HIS A 72 -5.61 0.57 -3.69
N PRO A 73 -4.37 0.42 -3.20
CA PRO A 73 -3.53 -0.71 -3.53
C PRO A 73 -3.86 -1.92 -2.66
N GLU A 74 -3.43 -3.08 -3.12
CA GLU A 74 -3.08 -4.18 -2.23
C GLU A 74 -1.63 -3.96 -1.78
N TRP A 75 -1.36 -3.87 -0.48
CA TRP A 75 0.02 -3.67 -0.01
C TRP A 75 0.34 -4.44 1.26
N SER A 76 1.63 -4.66 1.49
CA SER A 76 2.17 -5.18 2.75
C SER A 76 3.44 -4.41 3.11
N ASN A 77 3.74 -4.31 4.40
CA ASN A 77 4.91 -3.60 4.89
C ASN A 77 5.64 -4.43 5.95
N VAL A 78 6.96 -4.61 5.77
CA VAL A 78 7.85 -5.27 6.71
C VAL A 78 9.04 -4.37 6.97
N TYR A 79 9.05 -3.75 8.15
CA TYR A 79 10.06 -2.78 8.58
C TYR A 79 10.31 -1.67 7.53
N ASN A 80 11.43 -1.74 6.81
CA ASN A 80 11.85 -0.71 5.87
C ASN A 80 11.55 -1.06 4.40
N THR A 81 10.70 -2.07 4.18
CA THR A 81 10.32 -2.54 2.84
C THR A 81 8.80 -2.61 2.73
N THR A 82 8.24 -1.94 1.74
CA THR A 82 6.81 -2.01 1.41
C THR A 82 6.61 -2.59 0.02
N TYR A 83 5.75 -3.59 -0.07
CA TYR A 83 5.30 -4.19 -1.31
C TYR A 83 3.96 -3.58 -1.69
N ILE A 84 3.81 -3.18 -2.95
CA ILE A 84 2.59 -2.58 -3.48
C ILE A 84 2.18 -3.32 -4.75
N ARG A 85 0.89 -3.66 -4.83
CA ARG A 85 0.22 -4.12 -6.03
C ARG A 85 -0.96 -3.20 -6.37
N TRP A 86 -1.00 -2.80 -7.63
CA TRP A 86 -2.11 -2.06 -8.24
C TRP A 86 -2.90 -3.00 -9.15
N THR A 87 -4.22 -3.01 -8.96
CA THR A 87 -5.17 -3.77 -9.77
C THR A 87 -6.54 -3.12 -9.64
N THR A 88 -7.37 -3.22 -10.69
CA THR A 88 -8.77 -2.80 -10.63
C THR A 88 -9.67 -4.04 -10.51
N HIS A 89 -10.46 -4.08 -9.44
CA HIS A 89 -11.36 -5.22 -9.17
C HIS A 89 -12.62 -5.20 -10.03
N GLU A 90 -13.16 -4.01 -10.34
CA GLU A 90 -14.40 -3.85 -11.11
C GLU A 90 -14.36 -2.59 -12.01
N PRO A 91 -14.53 -2.74 -13.34
CA PRO A 91 -14.41 -3.99 -14.09
C PRO A 91 -13.01 -4.58 -13.92
N LYS A 92 -12.90 -5.91 -13.89
CA LYS A 92 -11.65 -6.60 -13.58
C LYS A 92 -10.55 -6.33 -14.63
N GLY A 93 -9.35 -5.93 -14.20
CA GLY A 93 -8.16 -5.76 -15.06
C GLY A 93 -7.31 -4.56 -14.66
N LEU A 94 -6.28 -4.25 -15.46
CA LEU A 94 -5.52 -3.00 -15.31
C LEU A 94 -6.31 -1.80 -15.82
N SER A 95 -6.35 -0.71 -15.06
CA SER A 95 -6.93 0.57 -15.51
C SER A 95 -5.90 1.68 -15.58
N ASP A 96 -6.32 2.84 -16.10
CA ASP A 96 -5.51 4.06 -16.11
C ASP A 96 -5.01 4.44 -14.71
N LYS A 97 -5.83 4.19 -13.68
CA LYS A 97 -5.52 4.54 -12.29
C LYS A 97 -4.37 3.69 -11.75
N ASP A 98 -4.33 2.40 -12.10
CA ASP A 98 -3.25 1.50 -11.69
C ASP A 98 -1.90 1.99 -12.20
N ILE A 99 -1.86 2.37 -13.48
CA ILE A 99 -0.65 2.86 -14.15
C ILE A 99 -0.24 4.23 -13.62
N GLU A 100 -1.21 5.13 -13.43
CA GLU A 100 -0.94 6.47 -12.90
C GLU A 100 -0.39 6.41 -11.46
N LEU A 101 -1.02 5.62 -10.59
CA LEU A 101 -0.59 5.48 -9.20
C LEU A 101 0.76 4.74 -9.08
N ALA A 102 1.03 3.77 -9.96
CA ALA A 102 2.35 3.16 -10.07
C ALA A 102 3.44 4.19 -10.43
N ALA A 103 3.18 5.06 -11.41
CA ALA A 103 4.10 6.13 -11.78
C ALA A 103 4.30 7.17 -10.67
N ILE A 104 3.23 7.52 -9.93
CA ILE A 104 3.30 8.39 -8.77
C ILE A 104 4.15 7.76 -7.65
N CYS A 105 3.99 6.46 -7.39
CA CYS A 105 4.82 5.75 -6.42
C CYS A 105 6.31 5.83 -6.79
N ASP A 106 6.67 5.73 -8.07
CA ASP A 106 8.04 5.88 -8.53
C ASP A 106 8.61 7.28 -8.25
N GLN A 107 7.80 8.32 -8.45
CA GLN A 107 8.19 9.68 -8.13
C GLN A 107 8.38 9.87 -6.63
N LEU A 108 7.38 9.49 -5.83
CA LEU A 108 7.45 9.59 -4.37
C LEU A 108 8.63 8.78 -3.81
N ALA A 109 8.89 7.58 -4.33
CA ALA A 109 10.01 6.76 -3.90
C ALA A 109 11.36 7.47 -4.11
N ARG A 110 11.55 8.17 -5.24
CA ARG A 110 12.73 9.02 -5.46
C ARG A 110 12.81 10.16 -4.44
N ASP A 111 11.70 10.85 -4.22
CA ASP A 111 11.63 12.01 -3.32
C ASP A 111 11.90 11.61 -1.85
N PHE A 112 11.47 10.42 -1.43
CA PHE A 112 11.71 9.87 -0.09
C PHE A 112 13.05 9.13 0.06
N GLY A 113 13.86 9.07 -1.00
CA GLY A 113 15.20 8.47 -0.95
C GLY A 113 15.18 6.95 -0.88
N GLU A 114 14.41 6.31 -1.77
CA GLU A 114 14.42 4.87 -1.96
C GLU A 114 15.85 4.34 -2.18
N GLN A 115 16.16 3.22 -1.52
CA GLN A 115 17.40 2.49 -1.72
C GLN A 115 17.26 1.55 -2.91
N ALA A 116 18.23 1.58 -3.83
CA ALA A 116 18.35 0.58 -4.88
C ALA A 116 18.46 -0.81 -4.22
N THR A 117 17.43 -1.62 -4.36
CA THR A 117 17.45 -3.00 -3.86
C THR A 117 17.94 -3.88 -5.01
N PRO A 118 19.05 -4.61 -4.86
CA PRO A 118 19.41 -5.67 -5.80
C PRO A 118 18.28 -6.71 -5.83
N PRO A 119 17.99 -7.37 -6.97
CA PRO A 119 16.82 -8.26 -7.14
C PRO A 119 16.72 -9.48 -6.21
N SER A 120 17.64 -9.68 -5.26
CA SER A 120 17.80 -10.91 -4.49
C SER A 120 17.16 -10.91 -3.10
N GLN A 121 16.35 -9.90 -2.74
CA GLN A 121 15.67 -9.82 -1.43
C GLN A 121 14.16 -9.62 -1.58
N LEU A 122 13.48 -10.52 -2.29
CA LEU A 122 12.07 -10.79 -2.04
C LEU A 122 11.99 -11.82 -0.91
N PRO A 123 11.30 -11.55 0.21
CA PRO A 123 11.02 -12.61 1.17
C PRO A 123 10.12 -13.64 0.47
N ALA A 124 10.57 -14.89 0.42
CA ALA A 124 9.70 -16.01 0.11
C ALA A 124 8.50 -15.98 1.07
N ALA A 125 7.30 -16.23 0.54
CA ALA A 125 6.10 -16.45 1.34
C ALA A 125 6.44 -17.45 2.46
N GLY A 126 6.09 -17.09 3.70
CA GLY A 126 6.55 -17.79 4.89
C GLY A 126 6.20 -19.28 4.88
N ASP A 127 7.18 -20.10 5.26
CA ASP A 127 6.93 -21.46 5.72
C ASP A 127 6.39 -21.38 7.16
N ASP A 128 5.10 -21.64 7.29
CA ASP A 128 4.47 -22.03 8.56
C ASP A 128 5.17 -23.27 9.12
N LYS A 129 6.02 -23.08 10.12
CA LYS A 129 6.42 -24.15 11.03
C LYS A 129 6.01 -23.81 12.45
N VAL A 130 4.70 -23.91 12.70
CA VAL A 130 4.15 -24.16 14.03
C VAL A 130 4.64 -25.53 14.48
N SER A 131 5.63 -25.56 15.37
CA SER A 131 5.91 -26.75 16.17
C SER A 131 5.25 -26.57 17.53
N SER A 132 4.11 -27.22 17.66
CA SER A 132 3.40 -27.47 18.92
C SER A 132 4.27 -28.33 19.85
N SER A 133 4.46 -27.88 21.08
CA SER A 133 4.76 -28.76 22.21
C SER A 133 4.07 -28.23 23.46
N THR A 134 2.95 -28.86 23.77
CA THR A 134 2.15 -28.69 25.00
C THR A 134 2.79 -29.45 26.15
N THR A 135 3.05 -28.78 27.28
CA THR A 135 2.96 -29.36 28.63
C THR A 135 2.68 -28.24 29.63
N GLY A 136 1.54 -28.33 30.32
CA GLY A 136 1.21 -27.53 31.51
C GLY A 136 1.62 -28.26 32.82
N PRO A 137 1.10 -27.85 33.99
CA PRO A 137 1.73 -26.84 34.83
C PRO A 137 2.03 -27.34 36.26
N THR A 138 2.85 -26.57 37.02
CA THR A 138 2.91 -26.61 38.49
C THR A 138 3.19 -25.22 39.07
N GLU A 139 2.76 -25.05 40.32
CA GLU A 139 2.23 -23.83 40.93
C GLU A 139 3.26 -22.87 41.56
N ALA A 140 2.74 -21.64 41.78
CA ALA A 140 3.00 -20.68 42.87
C ALA A 140 4.42 -20.12 43.10
N GLU A 141 4.55 -18.79 42.98
CA GLU A 141 4.99 -17.94 44.09
C GLU A 141 4.66 -16.45 43.87
N SER A 142 4.35 -15.80 44.99
CA SER A 142 3.93 -14.41 45.19
C SER A 142 5.04 -13.37 44.96
N GLY A 143 4.71 -12.21 44.41
CA GLY A 143 5.59 -11.04 44.46
C GLY A 143 4.99 -9.81 43.77
N GLN A 144 4.73 -8.78 44.54
CA GLN A 144 4.27 -7.45 44.11
C GLN A 144 5.38 -6.75 43.31
N ASP A 145 5.01 -6.03 42.25
CA ASP A 145 5.44 -4.64 41.98
C ASP A 145 4.91 -4.17 40.62
N ALA A 146 3.85 -3.38 40.67
CA ALA A 146 3.23 -2.73 39.52
C ALA A 146 3.97 -1.43 39.21
N ILE A 147 4.80 -1.42 38.16
CA ILE A 147 5.36 -0.20 37.57
C ILE A 147 4.64 0.07 36.24
N SER A 148 3.52 0.78 36.37
CA SER A 148 3.04 1.88 35.52
C SER A 148 3.55 1.94 34.06
N CYS A 149 2.82 1.30 33.14
CA CYS A 149 2.89 1.57 31.70
C CYS A 149 1.98 2.78 31.37
N GLN A 150 2.54 3.99 31.44
CA GLN A 150 1.86 5.23 31.03
C GLN A 150 1.84 5.38 29.51
N ILE A 151 0.95 4.67 28.81
CA ILE A 151 0.32 5.17 27.58
C ILE A 151 -1.13 4.63 27.51
N ARG A 152 -2.03 5.24 28.27
CA ARG A 152 -3.48 5.20 28.02
C ARG A 152 -4.03 6.61 28.20
N GLY A 153 -4.39 7.26 27.09
CA GLY A 153 -4.96 8.61 27.18
C GLY A 153 -5.09 9.40 25.89
N LEU A 154 -5.45 8.78 24.76
CA LEU A 154 -5.81 9.54 23.54
C LEU A 154 -7.14 9.12 22.87
N ALA A 155 -7.91 8.20 23.47
CA ALA A 155 -9.15 7.71 22.84
C ALA A 155 -10.46 8.30 23.42
N ASP A 156 -10.47 8.91 24.62
CA ASP A 156 -11.73 9.27 25.29
C ASP A 156 -12.00 10.78 25.38
N ARG A 157 -11.96 11.50 24.26
CA ARG A 157 -12.39 12.92 24.22
C ARG A 157 -13.27 13.32 23.03
N VAL A 158 -14.09 12.41 22.52
CA VAL A 158 -15.21 12.77 21.64
C VAL A 158 -16.46 11.98 22.02
N ALA A 159 -17.03 12.28 23.19
CA ALA A 159 -18.39 11.85 23.53
C ALA A 159 -18.95 12.68 24.70
N SER A 160 -19.39 13.91 24.42
CA SER A 160 -20.60 14.50 25.01
C SER A 160 -20.75 15.97 24.60
N GLY A 161 -21.84 16.28 23.89
CA GLY A 161 -22.42 17.62 23.92
C GLY A 161 -22.80 18.23 22.57
N ALA A 162 -24.10 18.15 22.29
CA ALA A 162 -24.89 19.00 21.38
C ALA A 162 -24.74 18.80 19.87
N GLY A 163 -25.81 18.24 19.29
CA GLY A 163 -26.02 18.16 17.86
C GLY A 163 -26.15 19.53 17.19
N ALA A 164 -25.77 19.56 15.92
CA ALA A 164 -26.18 20.58 14.98
C ALA A 164 -26.46 19.90 13.64
N ASP A 165 -27.51 20.41 13.02
CA ASP A 165 -28.39 19.79 12.06
C ASP A 165 -27.78 19.67 10.65
N CYS A 166 -28.38 18.78 9.88
CA CYS A 166 -28.07 18.49 8.49
C CYS A 166 -28.42 19.67 7.55
N CYS A 167 -27.61 19.84 6.49
CA CYS A 167 -27.96 20.35 5.15
C CYS A 167 -28.98 21.50 4.99
N VAL A 168 -28.51 22.74 4.74
CA VAL A 168 -29.20 23.70 3.85
C VAL A 168 -28.19 24.50 3.01
N PRO A 169 -28.25 24.50 1.66
CA PRO A 169 -27.51 25.44 0.83
C PRO A 169 -28.23 26.79 0.78
N THR A 170 -27.56 27.87 1.18
CA THR A 170 -28.07 29.23 1.01
C THR A 170 -27.93 29.67 -0.45
N LYS A 171 -29.08 29.96 -1.09
CA LYS A 171 -29.13 30.65 -2.38
C LYS A 171 -28.53 32.05 -2.23
N ASN A 172 -27.47 32.32 -2.99
CA ASN A 172 -26.90 33.64 -3.15
C ASN A 172 -27.86 34.49 -4.01
N ARG A 173 -28.49 35.52 -3.42
CA ARG A 173 -29.14 36.61 -4.15
C ARG A 173 -28.18 37.78 -4.16
N ASN A 174 -27.65 38.11 -5.33
CA ASN A 174 -27.24 39.46 -5.68
C ASN A 174 -27.54 39.66 -7.16
N GLN A 175 -28.29 40.74 -7.44
CA GLN A 175 -28.94 41.16 -8.69
C GLN A 175 -30.38 40.68 -8.87
#